data_AF-A0A1B3LUY2-F1
#
_entry.id   AF-A0A1B3LUY2-F1
#
_cell.length_a   1.000
_cell.length_b   1.000
_cell.length_c   1.000
_cell.angle_alpha   90.00
_cell.angle_beta   90.00
_cell.angle_gamma   90.00
#
_symmetry.space_group_name_H-M   'P 1'
#
loop_
_entity.id
_entity.type
_entity.pdbx_description
1 polymer ?
#
loop_
_entity_poly.entity_id
_entity_poly.type
_entity_poly.pdbx_seq_one_letter_code
_entity_poly.pdbx_strand_id
1 'polypeptide(L)'
;MTNEFQPFPHPDPFALPANWAFAGWPTQILFETRELLADESSTWLTSVATHINEVVMSNVDKLFDSAIGPRETLAHSERWPFSLHTQPGHIGVFAALEPGVSWDKLSPPTERWQRFAVFALMYTRDCLNILEKLGDQPSHESVPSGLSSKYVAMQLNDAGAFALEAMRALQIAHSLRIDTRKKSDRGRNAAVARHEAMKPKHTEALAMANSRPFTTKREAVDFIAENLTINAEGTKFCSRRAAGEWLSAAGWQPERKRNRT
;
A
#
# COMPACT_ATOMS: atom_id res chain seq x y z
N MET A 1 27.56 -2.34 22.22
CA MET A 1 26.71 -1.25 21.68
C MET A 1 25.28 -1.71 21.81
N THR A 2 24.53 -1.14 22.74
CA THR A 2 23.09 -1.38 22.88
C THR A 2 22.41 -0.73 21.68
N ASN A 3 21.74 -1.54 20.88
CA ASN A 3 20.93 -1.09 19.75
C ASN A 3 19.71 -0.35 20.34
N GLU A 4 19.80 0.97 20.51
CA GLU A 4 18.70 1.80 21.05
C GLU A 4 17.61 2.07 20.00
N PHE A 5 17.33 1.10 19.13
CA PHE A 5 16.05 1.11 18.44
C PHE A 5 15.00 0.55 19.39
N GLN A 6 14.26 1.44 20.05
CA GLN A 6 12.98 1.07 20.63
C GLN A 6 11.92 1.21 19.54
N PRO A 7 11.36 0.11 19.01
CA PRO A 7 10.13 0.23 18.23
C PRO A 7 9.07 0.85 19.15
N PHE A 8 8.27 1.78 18.60
CA PHE A 8 7.38 2.72 19.30
C PHE A 8 7.22 2.40 20.81
N PRO A 9 7.98 3.07 21.70
CA PRO A 9 7.88 2.79 23.12
C PRO A 9 6.45 3.13 23.55
N HIS A 10 5.77 2.16 24.16
CA HIS A 10 4.47 2.37 24.79
C HIS A 10 4.52 3.67 25.63
N PRO A 11 3.59 4.63 25.48
CA PRO A 11 2.23 4.53 24.95
C PRO A 11 2.07 4.81 23.43
N ASP A 12 0.81 4.80 22.97
CA ASP A 12 0.33 5.04 21.58
C ASP A 12 1.31 5.85 20.69
N PRO A 13 1.74 5.32 19.52
CA PRO A 13 2.68 6.00 18.63
C PRO A 13 2.15 7.33 18.06
N PHE A 14 0.85 7.61 18.22
CA PHE A 14 0.23 8.89 17.86
C PHE A 14 0.15 9.89 19.03
N ALA A 15 0.50 9.50 20.25
CA ALA A 15 0.46 10.35 21.45
C ALA A 15 1.72 11.21 21.63
N LEU A 16 2.45 11.49 20.55
CA LEU A 16 3.67 12.28 20.58
C LEU A 16 3.35 13.76 20.91
N PRO A 17 3.96 14.34 21.95
CA PRO A 17 3.70 15.73 22.31
C PRO A 17 4.27 16.65 21.23
N ALA A 18 3.39 17.24 20.39
CA ALA A 18 3.76 18.26 19.41
C ALA A 18 3.77 19.67 20.03
N ASN A 19 4.26 19.78 21.26
CA ASN A 19 4.30 20.98 22.09
C ASN A 19 5.36 22.01 21.62
N TRP A 20 6.31 21.60 20.78
CA TRP A 20 7.27 22.50 20.13
C TRP A 20 6.76 22.93 18.76
N ALA A 21 6.27 24.17 18.72
CA ALA A 21 5.64 24.84 17.59
C ALA A 21 6.58 25.15 16.41
N PHE A 22 7.33 24.16 15.90
CA PHE A 22 7.84 24.25 14.54
C PHE A 22 6.67 24.01 13.57
N ALA A 23 5.95 25.09 13.26
CA ALA A 23 5.06 25.27 12.11
C ALA A 23 3.90 24.25 11.90
N GLY A 24 3.44 23.53 12.93
CA GLY A 24 2.25 22.66 12.86
C GLY A 24 2.37 21.43 11.95
N TRP A 25 3.49 21.28 11.24
CA TRP A 25 3.73 20.15 10.34
C TRP A 25 3.84 18.80 11.06
N PRO A 26 4.42 18.66 12.28
CA PRO A 26 4.43 17.35 12.95
C PRO A 26 3.02 16.91 13.29
N THR A 27 2.18 17.85 13.76
CA THR A 27 0.76 17.62 14.00
C THR A 27 0.04 17.21 12.71
N GLN A 28 0.34 17.85 11.58
CA GLN A 28 -0.22 17.48 10.29
C GLN A 28 0.20 16.06 9.86
N ILE A 29 1.48 15.70 9.99
CA ILE A 29 1.94 14.35 9.66
C ILE A 29 1.29 13.31 10.58
N LEU A 30 1.22 13.57 11.89
CA LEU A 30 0.57 12.67 12.84
C LEU A 30 -0.93 12.50 12.53
N PHE A 31 -1.61 13.60 12.19
CA PHE A 31 -3.01 13.57 11.78
C PHE A 31 -3.21 12.74 10.51
N GLU A 32 -2.46 13.02 9.44
CA GLU A 32 -2.59 12.30 8.17
C GLU A 32 -2.19 10.82 8.30
N THR A 33 -1.16 10.53 9.08
CA THR A 33 -0.72 9.15 9.33
C THR A 33 -1.75 8.39 10.17
N ARG A 34 -2.42 9.07 11.11
CA ARG A 34 -3.56 8.50 11.84
C ARG A 34 -4.74 8.23 10.91
N GLU A 35 -5.10 9.15 10.01
CA GLU A 35 -6.14 8.92 8.98
C GLU A 35 -5.81 7.76 8.02
N LEU A 36 -4.53 7.41 7.91
CA LEU A 36 -4.05 6.28 7.11
C LEU A 36 -4.06 4.96 7.88
N LEU A 37 -3.73 4.98 9.17
CA LEU A 37 -3.38 3.79 9.96
C LEU A 37 -4.21 3.63 11.26
N ALA A 38 -5.29 4.40 11.47
CA ALA A 38 -6.08 4.38 12.71
C ALA A 38 -6.65 3.01 13.09
N ASP A 39 -6.93 2.16 12.09
CA ASP A 39 -7.48 0.81 12.31
C ASP A 39 -6.40 -0.22 12.69
N GLU A 40 -5.11 0.16 12.61
CA GLU A 40 -4.00 -0.75 12.81
C GLU A 40 -3.56 -0.80 14.29
N SER A 41 -3.26 -2.01 14.77
CA SER A 41 -2.81 -2.21 16.15
C SER A 41 -1.39 -1.67 16.39
N SER A 42 -1.11 -1.20 17.61
CA SER A 42 0.25 -0.78 18.01
C SER A 42 1.29 -1.89 17.83
N THR A 43 0.92 -3.14 18.11
CA THR A 43 1.77 -4.32 17.90
C THR A 43 2.14 -4.50 16.43
N TRP A 44 1.19 -4.26 15.52
CA TRP A 44 1.45 -4.33 14.10
C TRP A 44 2.34 -3.16 13.64
N LEU A 45 2.05 -1.93 14.07
CA LEU A 45 2.87 -0.76 13.75
C LEU A 45 4.33 -0.96 14.18
N THR A 46 4.54 -1.49 15.39
CA THR A 46 5.85 -1.86 15.93
C THR A 46 6.54 -2.94 15.10
N SER A 47 5.81 -3.98 14.68
CA SER A 47 6.36 -5.04 13.83
C SER A 47 6.81 -4.50 12.47
N VAL A 48 5.97 -3.69 11.82
CA VAL A 48 6.29 -3.07 10.53
C VAL A 48 7.48 -2.11 10.67
N ALA A 49 7.49 -1.27 11.71
CA ALA A 49 8.58 -0.35 11.98
C ALA A 49 9.91 -1.07 12.20
N THR A 50 9.89 -2.21 12.90
CA THR A 50 11.09 -3.04 13.11
C THR A 50 11.63 -3.56 11.79
N HIS A 51 10.76 -4.07 10.90
CA HIS A 51 11.17 -4.56 9.58
C HIS A 51 11.70 -3.43 8.69
N ILE A 52 11.07 -2.25 8.71
CA ILE A 52 11.58 -1.07 8.01
C ILE A 52 12.99 -0.73 8.50
N ASN A 53 13.19 -0.69 9.82
CA ASN A 53 14.49 -0.40 10.40
C ASN A 53 15.54 -1.44 10.03
N GLU A 54 15.20 -2.74 10.07
CA GLU A 54 16.09 -3.81 9.62
C GLU A 54 16.48 -3.66 8.15
N VAL A 55 15.54 -3.31 7.27
CA VAL A 55 15.79 -3.08 5.85
C VAL A 55 16.74 -1.91 5.64
N VAL A 56 16.52 -0.79 6.33
CA VAL A 56 17.38 0.40 6.25
C VAL A 56 18.75 0.09 6.85
N MET A 57 18.83 -0.28 8.12
CA MET A 57 20.08 -0.40 8.87
C MET A 57 20.97 -1.55 8.40
N SER A 58 20.41 -2.69 7.97
CA SER A 58 21.22 -3.84 7.55
C SER A 58 21.85 -3.67 6.16
N ASN A 59 21.48 -2.62 5.43
CA ASN A 59 21.83 -2.46 4.01
C ASN A 59 22.35 -1.07 3.64
N VAL A 60 22.31 -0.10 4.56
CA VAL A 60 22.93 1.23 4.40
C VAL A 60 24.39 1.07 3.92
N ASP A 61 25.22 0.31 4.63
CA ASP A 61 26.64 0.15 4.26
C ASP A 61 26.82 -0.57 2.91
N LYS A 62 26.00 -1.60 2.63
CA LYS A 62 26.10 -2.41 1.40
C LYS A 62 25.71 -1.65 0.13
N LEU A 63 24.76 -0.71 0.23
CA LEU A 63 24.35 0.12 -0.90
C LEU A 63 25.41 1.17 -1.24
N PHE A 64 26.18 1.62 -0.26
CA PHE A 64 27.16 2.70 -0.42
C PHE A 64 28.58 2.23 -0.76
N ASP A 65 28.90 0.96 -0.52
CA ASP A 65 30.19 0.35 -0.85
C ASP A 65 30.30 -0.22 -2.27
N SER A 66 29.19 -0.33 -3.02
CA SER A 66 29.26 -0.85 -4.39
C SER A 66 29.66 0.25 -5.39
N ALA A 67 30.75 0.03 -6.12
CA ALA A 67 31.22 0.88 -7.22
C ALA A 67 30.20 0.99 -8.39
N ILE A 68 29.12 0.19 -8.34
CA ILE A 68 27.99 0.11 -9.28
C ILE A 68 26.67 0.18 -8.49
N GLY A 69 26.64 0.92 -7.38
CA GLY A 69 25.43 1.09 -6.58
C GLY A 69 24.42 2.04 -7.24
N PRO A 70 23.13 2.01 -6.86
CA PRO A 70 22.08 2.88 -7.39
C PRO A 70 22.22 4.34 -6.96
N ARG A 71 23.46 4.82 -6.75
CA ARG A 71 23.81 6.24 -6.57
C ARG A 71 23.32 7.08 -7.74
N GLU A 72 23.40 6.56 -8.97
CA GLU A 72 22.90 7.27 -10.15
C GLU A 72 21.36 7.20 -10.27
N THR A 73 20.73 6.11 -9.85
CA THR A 73 19.27 5.95 -9.96
C THR A 73 18.50 6.72 -8.88
N LEU A 74 19.10 6.96 -7.71
CA LEU A 74 18.51 7.71 -6.60
C LEU A 74 18.76 9.22 -6.69
N ALA A 75 19.77 9.68 -7.45
CA ALA A 75 20.10 11.09 -7.61
C ALA A 75 19.22 11.83 -8.65
N HIS A 76 18.43 11.11 -9.46
CA HIS A 76 17.69 11.71 -10.57
C HIS A 76 16.33 12.35 -10.20
N SER A 77 15.89 12.32 -8.94
CA SER A 77 14.70 13.06 -8.50
C SER A 77 14.97 14.50 -8.07
N GLU A 78 16.23 14.91 -7.91
CA GLU A 78 16.60 16.22 -7.37
C GLU A 78 17.29 17.09 -8.43
N ARG A 79 16.52 17.59 -9.41
CA ARG A 79 16.84 18.89 -10.01
C ARG A 79 16.29 19.93 -9.03
N TRP A 80 17.10 20.91 -8.60
CA TRP A 80 16.84 22.07 -7.71
C TRP A 80 17.76 22.11 -6.47
N PRO A 81 18.15 23.30 -5.95
CA PRO A 81 19.53 23.59 -5.55
C PRO A 81 19.79 23.32 -4.06
N PHE A 82 19.60 22.08 -3.63
CA PHE A 82 20.15 21.61 -2.37
C PHE A 82 21.11 20.45 -2.67
N SER A 83 22.40 20.73 -2.62
CA SER A 83 23.45 19.73 -2.77
C SER A 83 23.50 18.85 -1.52
N LEU A 84 22.69 17.79 -1.49
CA LEU A 84 22.89 16.63 -0.61
C LEU A 84 23.93 15.70 -1.27
N HIS A 85 25.15 16.21 -1.46
CA HIS A 85 26.28 15.38 -1.87
C HIS A 85 26.62 14.40 -0.73
N THR A 86 26.07 13.18 -0.76
CA THR A 86 26.81 11.89 -0.82
C THR A 86 26.06 10.66 -0.31
N GLN A 87 24.87 10.78 0.29
CA GLN A 87 24.08 9.62 0.70
C GLN A 87 22.59 9.83 0.39
N PRO A 88 21.91 8.94 -0.37
CA PRO A 88 20.46 8.94 -0.43
C PRO A 88 19.91 8.79 0.99
N GLY A 89 18.92 9.62 1.31
CA GLY A 89 18.22 9.55 2.58
C GLY A 89 17.64 8.16 2.84
N HIS A 90 17.37 7.86 4.11
CA HIS A 90 16.87 6.56 4.52
C HIS A 90 15.61 6.11 3.76
N ILE A 91 14.75 7.06 3.35
CA ILE A 91 13.58 6.82 2.51
C ILE A 91 13.95 6.28 1.13
N GLY A 92 15.06 6.76 0.55
CA GLY A 92 15.58 6.31 -0.74
C GLY A 92 16.14 4.90 -0.64
N VAL A 93 16.89 4.60 0.43
CA VAL A 93 17.36 3.25 0.75
C VAL A 93 16.18 2.30 0.91
N PHE A 94 15.19 2.69 1.72
CA PHE A 94 13.98 1.90 1.95
C PHE A 94 13.22 1.65 0.65
N ALA A 95 12.96 2.68 -0.16
CA ALA A 95 12.21 2.58 -1.41
C ALA A 95 12.91 1.68 -2.45
N ALA A 96 14.24 1.65 -2.46
CA ALA A 96 15.01 0.78 -3.36
C ALA A 96 14.97 -0.69 -2.94
N LEU A 97 14.94 -0.96 -1.63
CA LEU A 97 15.08 -2.32 -1.09
C LEU A 97 13.76 -3.00 -0.77
N GLU A 98 12.73 -2.25 -0.39
CA GLU A 98 11.46 -2.83 0.03
C GLU A 98 10.80 -3.75 -1.01
N PRO A 99 10.95 -3.58 -2.35
CA PRO A 99 10.40 -4.53 -3.31
C PRO A 99 11.00 -5.94 -3.24
N GLY A 100 12.23 -6.07 -2.73
CA GLY A 100 12.93 -7.35 -2.57
C GLY A 100 12.59 -8.09 -1.27
N VAL A 101 11.78 -7.49 -0.40
CA VAL A 101 11.46 -8.02 0.93
C VAL A 101 10.11 -8.76 0.89
N SER A 102 10.04 -9.93 1.55
CA SER A 102 8.81 -10.74 1.67
C SER A 102 7.85 -10.18 2.72
N TRP A 103 7.26 -9.02 2.44
CA TRP A 103 6.30 -8.34 3.32
C TRP A 103 4.98 -9.08 3.54
N ASP A 104 4.70 -10.07 2.69
CA ASP A 104 3.58 -11.01 2.78
C ASP A 104 3.69 -11.96 3.99
N LYS A 105 4.89 -12.09 4.58
CA LYS A 105 5.13 -12.88 5.79
C LYS A 105 4.72 -12.18 7.08
N LEU A 106 4.47 -10.86 7.04
CA LEU A 106 3.89 -10.13 8.16
C LEU A 106 2.38 -10.37 8.22
N SER A 107 1.84 -10.53 9.43
CA SER A 107 0.40 -10.72 9.65
C SER A 107 -0.17 -9.54 10.44
N PRO A 108 -1.19 -8.83 9.91
CA PRO A 108 -1.73 -8.93 8.54
C PRO A 108 -0.72 -8.51 7.45
N PRO A 109 -0.90 -9.00 6.21
CA PRO A 109 -0.10 -8.59 5.06
C PRO A 109 -0.11 -7.07 4.91
N THR A 110 1.06 -6.49 4.70
CA THR A 110 1.20 -5.03 4.63
C THR A 110 1.11 -4.56 3.19
N GLU A 111 0.29 -3.55 2.92
CA GLU A 111 0.30 -2.86 1.64
C GLU A 111 1.48 -1.89 1.56
N ARG A 112 1.95 -1.64 0.34
CA ARG A 112 3.11 -0.76 0.12
C ARG A 112 2.92 0.63 0.73
N TRP A 113 1.75 1.24 0.55
CA TRP A 113 1.47 2.58 1.09
C TRP A 113 1.48 2.60 2.63
N GLN A 114 1.06 1.51 3.28
CA GLN A 114 1.08 1.40 4.74
C GLN A 114 2.51 1.44 5.28
N ARG A 115 3.45 0.76 4.61
CA ARG A 115 4.86 0.76 5.00
C ARG A 115 5.46 2.17 4.94
N PHE A 116 5.14 2.93 3.89
CA PHE A 116 5.56 4.34 3.79
C PHE A 116 4.90 5.23 4.85
N ALA A 117 3.65 4.97 5.22
CA ALA A 117 2.99 5.67 6.32
C ALA A 117 3.64 5.35 7.69
N VAL A 118 4.00 4.09 7.93
CA VAL A 118 4.75 3.68 9.14
C VAL A 118 6.15 4.30 9.15
N PHE A 119 6.82 4.36 8.00
CA PHE A 119 8.11 5.08 7.87
C PHE A 119 7.95 6.55 8.27
N ALA A 120 6.92 7.23 7.77
CA ALA A 120 6.66 8.63 8.14
C ALA A 120 6.46 8.79 9.66
N LEU A 121 5.73 7.86 10.30
CA LEU A 121 5.50 7.86 11.74
C LEU A 121 6.81 7.69 12.54
N MET A 122 7.67 6.75 12.13
CA MET A 122 8.97 6.51 12.75
C MET A 122 9.86 7.76 12.70
N TYR A 123 9.96 8.38 11.54
CA TYR A 123 10.85 9.53 11.33
C TYR A 123 10.30 10.81 11.97
N THR A 124 8.96 10.94 12.09
CA THR A 124 8.32 11.99 12.90
C THR A 124 8.67 11.84 14.38
N ARG A 125 8.60 10.62 14.92
CA ARG A 125 9.02 10.31 16.29
C ARG A 125 10.49 10.68 16.50
N ASP A 126 11.38 10.26 15.61
CA ASP A 126 12.82 10.50 15.78
C ASP A 126 13.16 12.01 15.73
N CYS A 127 12.48 12.76 14.87
CA CYS A 127 12.53 14.23 14.87
C CYS A 127 12.09 14.82 16.22
N LEU A 128 10.90 14.42 16.71
CA LEU A 128 10.34 14.96 17.96
C LEU A 128 11.21 14.60 19.18
N ASN A 129 11.77 13.40 19.23
CA ASN A 129 12.70 12.98 20.29
C ASN A 129 13.96 13.86 20.36
N ILE A 130 14.45 14.36 19.22
CA ILE A 130 15.59 15.29 19.19
C ILE A 130 15.16 16.67 19.68
N LEU A 131 13.97 17.14 19.28
CA LEU A 131 13.44 18.44 19.69
C LEU A 131 13.08 18.49 21.18
N GLU A 132 12.54 17.41 21.74
CA GLU A 132 12.24 17.31 23.18
C GLU A 132 13.53 17.37 24.02
N LYS A 133 14.58 16.65 23.58
CA LYS A 133 15.92 16.72 24.22
C LYS A 133 16.55 18.11 24.16
N LEU A 134 16.20 18.93 23.19
CA LEU A 134 16.63 20.34 23.13
C LEU A 134 15.84 21.21 24.10
N GLY A 135 14.57 20.87 24.36
CA GLY A 135 13.68 21.60 25.24
C GLY A 135 13.91 21.41 26.73
N ASP A 136 14.33 20.21 27.13
CA ASP A 136 14.60 19.87 28.53
C ASP A 136 16.01 20.27 29.00
N GLN A 137 16.84 20.84 28.12
CA GLN A 137 18.16 21.32 28.53
C GLN A 137 18.01 22.57 29.41
N PRO A 138 18.49 22.54 30.67
CA PRO A 138 18.49 23.73 31.52
C PRO A 138 19.26 24.84 30.80
N SER A 139 18.67 26.04 30.80
CA SER A 139 19.22 27.25 30.20
C SER A 139 20.75 27.28 30.31
N HIS A 140 21.41 27.32 29.14
CA HIS A 140 22.86 27.32 28.89
C HIS A 140 23.66 28.36 29.71
N GLU A 141 23.73 28.23 31.03
CA GLU A 141 24.51 29.13 31.89
C GLU A 141 25.95 28.64 32.14
N SER A 142 26.31 27.41 31.73
CA SER A 142 27.61 26.80 32.09
C SER A 142 28.47 26.23 30.96
N VAL A 143 28.09 26.41 29.68
CA VAL A 143 28.89 25.93 28.53
C VAL A 143 29.42 27.13 27.72
N PRO A 144 30.71 27.17 27.30
CA PRO A 144 31.24 28.23 26.45
C PRO A 144 30.36 28.42 25.21
N SER A 145 29.81 29.64 25.05
CA SER A 145 28.73 30.01 24.12
C SER A 145 28.94 29.63 22.66
N GLY A 146 30.18 29.42 22.22
CA GLY A 146 30.51 29.02 20.84
C GLY A 146 30.40 27.52 20.55
N LEU A 147 30.55 26.66 21.56
CA LEU A 147 30.46 25.20 21.39
C LEU A 147 29.00 24.72 21.51
N SER A 148 28.25 25.24 22.48
CA SER A 148 26.82 24.95 22.65
C SER A 148 26.01 25.30 21.39
N SER A 149 26.27 26.48 20.81
CA SER A 149 25.61 26.95 19.58
C SER A 149 25.80 25.98 18.40
N LYS A 150 26.99 25.37 18.25
CA LYS A 150 27.26 24.38 17.19
C LYS A 150 26.54 23.06 17.43
N TYR A 151 26.48 22.55 18.66
CA TYR A 151 25.78 21.31 18.99
C TYR A 151 24.27 21.46 18.77
N VAL A 152 23.68 22.58 19.17
CA VAL A 152 22.26 22.88 18.94
C VAL A 152 21.96 22.98 17.44
N ALA A 153 22.79 23.68 16.67
CA ALA A 153 22.62 23.78 15.22
C ALA A 153 22.69 22.41 14.52
N MET A 154 23.58 21.52 14.97
CA MET A 154 23.69 20.16 14.45
C MET A 154 22.44 19.32 14.77
N GLN A 155 21.96 19.36 16.01
CA GLN A 155 20.73 18.64 16.41
C GLN A 155 19.49 19.15 15.67
N LEU A 156 19.37 20.47 15.44
CA LEU A 156 18.30 21.03 14.63
C LEU A 156 18.39 20.61 13.16
N ASN A 157 19.60 20.48 12.61
CA ASN A 157 19.81 19.96 11.26
C ASN A 157 19.37 18.49 11.16
N ASP A 158 19.76 17.65 12.12
CA ASP A 158 19.34 16.25 12.19
C ASP A 158 17.82 16.11 12.31
N ALA A 159 17.19 16.89 13.19
CA ALA A 159 15.74 16.95 13.31
C ALA A 159 15.07 17.39 11.99
N GLY A 160 15.64 18.39 11.30
CA GLY A 160 15.18 18.84 9.99
C GLY A 160 15.29 17.76 8.90
N ALA A 161 16.36 16.97 8.92
CA ALA A 161 16.52 15.84 8.00
C ALA A 161 15.45 14.77 8.23
N PHE A 162 15.21 14.38 9.49
CA PHE A 162 14.14 13.42 9.83
C PHE A 162 12.74 13.94 9.45
N ALA A 163 12.48 15.24 9.62
CA ALA A 163 11.24 15.89 9.20
C ALA A 163 11.01 15.80 7.68
N LEU A 164 12.04 16.09 6.88
CA LEU A 164 11.98 16.01 5.42
C LEU A 164 11.69 14.58 4.94
N GLU A 165 12.35 13.61 5.54
CA GLU A 165 12.15 12.18 5.25
C GLU A 165 10.71 11.74 5.59
N ALA A 166 10.18 12.17 6.74
CA ALA A 166 8.80 11.88 7.14
C ALA A 166 7.77 12.48 6.16
N MET A 167 7.95 13.74 5.75
CA MET A 167 7.06 14.39 4.77
C MET A 167 7.09 13.68 3.42
N ARG A 168 8.29 13.32 2.92
CA ARG A 168 8.44 12.59 1.65
C ARG A 168 7.77 11.22 1.71
N ALA A 169 7.96 10.49 2.81
CA ALA A 169 7.34 9.18 3.01
C ALA A 169 5.81 9.26 3.01
N LEU A 170 5.25 10.27 3.70
CA LEU A 170 3.81 10.49 3.76
C LEU A 170 3.21 10.83 2.38
N GLN A 171 3.88 11.70 1.60
CA GLN A 171 3.47 12.00 0.23
C GLN A 171 3.43 10.75 -0.67
N ILE A 172 4.45 9.89 -0.55
CA ILE A 172 4.49 8.60 -1.26
C ILE A 172 3.34 7.69 -0.82
N ALA A 173 3.08 7.60 0.49
CA ALA A 173 1.98 6.81 1.03
C ALA A 173 0.62 7.26 0.46
N HIS A 174 0.33 8.57 0.44
CA HIS A 174 -0.89 9.10 -0.15
C HIS A 174 -1.01 8.78 -1.64
N SER A 175 0.07 8.99 -2.41
CA SER A 175 0.10 8.68 -3.85
C SER A 175 -0.22 7.20 -4.12
N LEU A 176 0.45 6.30 -3.40
CA LEU A 176 0.24 4.86 -3.52
C LEU A 176 -1.18 4.43 -3.10
N ARG A 177 -1.74 5.02 -2.04
CA ARG A 177 -3.13 4.73 -1.60
C ARG A 177 -4.14 5.13 -2.67
N ILE A 178 -3.96 6.29 -3.31
CA ILE A 178 -4.81 6.76 -4.41
C ILE A 178 -4.73 5.77 -5.58
N ASP A 179 -3.53 5.32 -5.95
CA ASP A 179 -3.34 4.37 -7.04
C ASP A 179 -3.94 2.99 -6.74
N THR A 180 -3.81 2.49 -5.51
CA THR A 180 -4.46 1.23 -5.08
C THR A 180 -5.97 1.34 -5.19
N ARG A 181 -6.57 2.44 -4.71
CA ARG A 181 -8.01 2.69 -4.84
C ARG A 181 -8.46 2.72 -6.31
N LYS A 182 -7.75 3.46 -7.16
CA LYS A 182 -8.03 3.51 -8.61
C LYS A 182 -7.93 2.14 -9.28
N LYS A 183 -6.94 1.30 -8.90
CA LYS A 183 -6.81 -0.07 -9.43
C LYS A 183 -7.98 -0.95 -8.99
N SER A 184 -8.41 -0.85 -7.74
CA SER A 184 -9.59 -1.55 -7.21
C SER A 184 -10.86 -1.17 -7.99
N ASP A 185 -11.08 0.13 -8.22
CA ASP A 185 -12.24 0.62 -8.98
C ASP A 185 -12.23 0.14 -10.43
N ARG A 186 -11.06 0.16 -11.09
CA ARG A 186 -10.92 -0.40 -12.44
C ARG A 186 -11.24 -1.89 -12.48
N GLY A 187 -10.77 -2.66 -11.49
CA GLY A 187 -11.05 -4.09 -11.37
C GLY A 187 -12.55 -4.36 -11.18
N ARG A 188 -13.21 -3.59 -10.30
CA ARG A 188 -14.65 -3.65 -10.08
C ARG A 188 -15.42 -3.32 -11.35
N ASN A 189 -15.07 -2.23 -12.03
CA ASN A 189 -15.72 -1.82 -13.28
C ASN A 189 -15.54 -2.86 -14.39
N ALA A 190 -14.34 -3.47 -14.49
CA ALA A 190 -14.10 -4.55 -15.45
C ALA A 190 -14.92 -5.81 -15.13
N ALA A 191 -15.06 -6.17 -13.85
CA ALA A 191 -15.90 -7.29 -13.42
C ALA A 191 -17.39 -7.03 -13.71
N VAL A 192 -17.88 -5.83 -13.42
CA VAL A 192 -19.25 -5.41 -13.75
C VAL A 192 -19.47 -5.44 -15.26
N ALA A 193 -18.56 -4.88 -16.07
CA ALA A 193 -18.68 -4.89 -17.53
C ALA A 193 -18.73 -6.31 -18.10
N ARG A 194 -17.91 -7.25 -17.59
CA ARG A 194 -17.98 -8.66 -17.99
C ARG A 194 -19.32 -9.29 -17.62
N HIS A 195 -19.82 -9.03 -16.42
CA HIS A 195 -21.11 -9.51 -15.98
C HIS A 195 -22.24 -8.95 -16.87
N GLU A 196 -22.22 -7.66 -17.17
CA GLU A 196 -23.21 -7.02 -18.04
C GLU A 196 -23.15 -7.51 -19.48
N ALA A 197 -21.96 -7.73 -20.04
CA ALA A 197 -21.80 -8.34 -21.36
C ALA A 197 -22.36 -9.77 -21.43
N MET A 198 -22.33 -10.51 -20.31
CA MET A 198 -22.86 -11.88 -20.23
C MET A 198 -24.37 -11.95 -19.97
N LYS A 199 -25.00 -10.89 -19.46
CA LYS A 199 -26.47 -10.86 -19.18
C LYS A 199 -27.32 -11.16 -20.43
N PRO A 200 -27.11 -10.53 -21.61
CA PRO A 200 -27.86 -10.87 -22.81
C PRO A 200 -27.68 -12.33 -23.23
N LYS A 201 -26.46 -12.87 -23.07
CA LYS A 201 -26.14 -14.26 -23.43
C LYS A 201 -26.80 -15.28 -22.52
N HIS A 202 -26.93 -14.96 -21.24
CA HIS A 202 -27.74 -15.73 -20.31
C HIS A 202 -29.22 -15.80 -20.76
N THR A 203 -29.81 -14.65 -21.12
CA THR A 203 -31.20 -14.58 -21.60
C THR A 203 -31.39 -15.35 -22.90
N GLU A 204 -30.47 -15.20 -23.85
CA GLU A 204 -30.48 -15.89 -25.15
C GLU A 204 -30.33 -17.41 -24.98
N ALA A 205 -29.45 -17.86 -24.08
CA ALA A 205 -29.30 -19.28 -23.74
C ALA A 205 -30.60 -19.88 -23.17
N LEU A 206 -31.31 -19.15 -22.30
CA LEU A 206 -32.60 -19.59 -21.78
C LEU A 206 -33.68 -19.63 -22.86
N ALA A 207 -33.70 -18.65 -23.76
CA ALA A 207 -34.62 -18.65 -24.91
C ALA A 207 -34.35 -19.85 -25.82
N MET A 208 -33.08 -20.17 -26.12
CA MET A 208 -32.70 -21.37 -26.88
C MET A 208 -33.08 -22.67 -26.17
N ALA A 209 -32.95 -22.74 -24.85
CA ALA A 209 -33.36 -23.90 -24.08
C ALA A 209 -34.88 -24.11 -24.07
N ASN A 210 -35.65 -23.04 -24.29
CA ASN A 210 -37.12 -23.08 -24.34
C ASN A 210 -37.68 -23.10 -25.76
N SER A 211 -36.86 -22.92 -26.80
CA SER A 211 -37.31 -22.85 -28.19
C SER A 211 -37.74 -24.21 -28.75
N ARG A 212 -37.31 -25.31 -28.11
CA ARG A 212 -37.68 -26.66 -28.49
C ARG A 212 -37.70 -27.60 -27.28
N PRO A 213 -38.45 -28.70 -27.37
CA PRO A 213 -38.46 -29.72 -26.32
C PRO A 213 -37.12 -30.47 -26.27
N PHE A 214 -36.60 -30.69 -25.05
CA PHE A 214 -35.40 -31.48 -24.77
C PHE A 214 -35.73 -32.58 -23.76
N THR A 215 -35.17 -33.78 -23.96
CA THR A 215 -35.43 -34.90 -23.04
C THR A 215 -34.55 -34.82 -21.80
N THR A 216 -33.34 -34.26 -21.93
CA THR A 216 -32.41 -34.07 -20.82
C THR A 216 -31.84 -32.64 -20.78
N LYS A 217 -31.37 -32.23 -19.60
CA LYS A 217 -30.66 -30.96 -19.44
C LYS A 217 -29.34 -30.94 -20.24
N ARG A 218 -28.69 -32.10 -20.40
CA ARG A 218 -27.45 -32.22 -21.16
C ARG A 218 -27.67 -31.87 -22.64
N GLU A 219 -28.76 -32.35 -23.24
CA GLU A 219 -29.12 -32.01 -24.62
C GLU A 219 -29.39 -30.52 -24.82
N ALA A 220 -30.02 -29.87 -23.83
CA ALA A 220 -30.23 -28.43 -23.87
C ALA A 220 -28.90 -27.66 -23.77
N VAL A 221 -27.99 -28.08 -22.88
CA VAL A 221 -26.65 -27.51 -22.75
C VAL A 221 -25.83 -27.68 -24.03
N ASP A 222 -25.88 -28.86 -24.64
CA ASP A 222 -25.18 -29.18 -25.88
C ASP A 222 -25.69 -28.31 -27.03
N PHE A 223 -27.01 -28.15 -27.13
CA PHE A 223 -27.62 -27.27 -28.13
C PHE A 223 -27.21 -25.80 -27.95
N ILE A 224 -27.21 -25.28 -26.71
CA ILE A 224 -26.77 -23.91 -26.44
C ILE A 224 -25.29 -23.74 -26.82
N ALA A 225 -24.42 -24.67 -26.43
CA ALA A 225 -22.99 -24.60 -26.75
C ALA A 225 -22.70 -24.65 -28.26
N GLU A 226 -23.54 -25.35 -29.03
CA GLU A 226 -23.38 -25.47 -30.48
C GLU A 226 -23.96 -24.29 -31.28
N ASN A 227 -24.92 -23.54 -30.71
CA ASN A 227 -25.72 -22.57 -31.45
C ASN A 227 -25.65 -21.13 -30.91
N LEU A 228 -25.32 -20.92 -29.64
CA LEU A 228 -25.20 -19.57 -29.08
C LEU A 228 -23.95 -18.88 -29.63
N THR A 229 -24.11 -17.73 -30.27
CA THR A 229 -22.98 -16.94 -30.81
C THR A 229 -22.62 -15.80 -29.85
N ILE A 230 -21.34 -15.44 -29.75
CA ILE A 230 -20.84 -14.37 -28.88
C ILE A 230 -20.89 -13.02 -29.59
N ASN A 231 -20.57 -12.98 -30.90
CA ASN A 231 -20.46 -11.78 -31.71
C ASN A 231 -21.15 -11.93 -33.08
N ALA A 232 -21.33 -10.80 -33.77
CA ALA A 232 -21.91 -10.75 -35.12
C ALA A 232 -21.06 -11.49 -36.18
N GLU A 233 -19.80 -11.76 -35.87
CA GLU A 233 -18.85 -12.51 -36.71
C GLU A 233 -19.04 -14.03 -36.61
N GLY A 234 -19.98 -14.50 -35.76
CA GLY A 234 -20.35 -15.92 -35.67
C GLY A 234 -19.47 -16.76 -34.74
N THR A 235 -18.67 -16.15 -33.86
CA THR A 235 -17.87 -16.88 -32.87
C THR A 235 -18.80 -17.59 -31.89
N LYS A 236 -18.71 -18.92 -31.78
CA LYS A 236 -19.60 -19.72 -30.93
C LYS A 236 -19.22 -19.64 -29.45
N PHE A 237 -20.22 -19.62 -28.59
CA PHE A 237 -20.09 -19.69 -27.14
C PHE A 237 -19.74 -21.13 -26.72
N CYS A 238 -18.48 -21.34 -26.34
CA CYS A 238 -17.91 -22.68 -26.19
C CYS A 238 -17.93 -23.25 -24.76
N SER A 239 -18.60 -22.61 -23.80
CA SER A 239 -18.61 -23.09 -22.40
C SER A 239 -19.88 -23.86 -22.04
N ARG A 240 -19.83 -25.19 -22.18
CA ARG A 240 -20.86 -26.12 -21.65
C ARG A 240 -21.11 -25.92 -20.15
N ARG A 241 -20.05 -25.63 -19.39
CA ARG A 241 -20.13 -25.40 -17.94
C ARG A 241 -21.00 -24.19 -17.62
N ALA A 242 -20.74 -23.06 -18.27
CA ALA A 242 -21.50 -21.83 -18.04
C ALA A 242 -22.98 -22.01 -18.43
N ALA A 243 -23.26 -22.63 -19.58
CA ALA A 243 -24.64 -22.94 -19.98
C ALA A 243 -25.35 -23.86 -18.97
N GLY A 244 -24.66 -24.87 -18.43
CA GLY A 244 -25.19 -25.74 -17.38
C GLY A 244 -25.52 -25.01 -16.08
N GLU A 245 -24.63 -24.11 -15.65
CA GLU A 245 -24.81 -23.26 -14.47
C GLU A 245 -25.98 -22.28 -14.66
N TRP A 246 -26.12 -21.66 -15.84
CA TRP A 246 -27.25 -20.77 -16.16
C TRP A 246 -28.60 -21.49 -16.11
N LEU A 247 -28.69 -22.66 -16.73
CA LEU A 247 -29.91 -23.47 -16.66
C LEU A 247 -30.21 -23.95 -15.23
N SER A 248 -29.18 -24.23 -14.41
CA SER A 248 -29.38 -24.56 -12.98
C SER A 248 -29.93 -23.37 -12.21
N ALA A 249 -29.33 -22.20 -12.37
CA ALA A 249 -29.70 -20.98 -11.67
C ALA A 249 -31.12 -20.53 -12.01
N ALA A 250 -31.56 -20.74 -13.25
CA ALA A 250 -32.92 -20.45 -13.69
C ALA A 250 -33.95 -21.52 -13.28
N GLY A 251 -33.55 -22.58 -12.56
CA GLY A 251 -34.44 -23.68 -12.20
C GLY A 251 -34.98 -24.45 -13.42
N TRP A 252 -34.31 -24.36 -14.57
CA TRP A 252 -34.79 -24.94 -15.82
C TRP A 252 -34.86 -26.47 -15.72
N GLN A 253 -36.00 -27.03 -16.11
CA GLN A 253 -36.21 -28.49 -16.14
C GLN A 253 -36.49 -28.99 -17.56
N PRO A 254 -36.12 -30.24 -17.88
CA PRO A 254 -36.54 -30.89 -19.13
C PRO A 254 -38.06 -31.07 -19.19
N GLU A 255 -38.63 -31.08 -20.38
CA GLU A 255 -40.09 -31.11 -20.60
C GLU A 255 -40.77 -32.32 -19.92
N ARG A 256 -40.14 -33.50 -19.96
CA ARG A 256 -40.62 -34.71 -19.26
C ARG A 256 -40.81 -34.52 -17.74
N LYS A 257 -40.08 -33.59 -17.12
CA LYS A 257 -40.24 -33.25 -15.71
C LYS A 257 -41.22 -32.09 -15.50
N ARG A 258 -41.27 -31.11 -16.41
CA ARG A 258 -42.25 -30.01 -16.35
C ARG A 258 -43.69 -30.51 -16.44
N ASN A 259 -43.96 -31.48 -17.32
CA ASN A 259 -45.32 -32.01 -17.51
C ASN A 259 -45.76 -32.99 -16.39
N ARG A 260 -44.94 -33.19 -15.36
CA ARG A 260 -45.24 -34.04 -14.19
C ARG A 260 -45.52 -33.25 -12.91
N THR A 261 -45.27 -31.94 -12.92
CA THR A 261 -45.59 -30.97 -11.86
C THR A 261 -46.79 -30.15 -12.29
#